data_AF-A0A925UWZ7-F1
#
_entry.id   AF-A0A925UWZ7-F1
#
_cell.length_a   1.000
_cell.length_b   1.000
_cell.length_c   1.000
_cell.angle_alpha   90.00
_cell.angle_beta   90.00
_cell.angle_gamma   90.00
#
_symmetry.space_group_name_H-M   'P 1'
#
loop_
_entity.id
_entity.type
_entity.pdbx_description
1 polymer ?
#
loop_
_entity_poly.entity_id
_entity_poly.type
_entity_poly.pdbx_seq_one_letter_code
_entity_poly.pdbx_strand_id
1 'polypeptide(L)'
;MVPFEPVEQPQSLDVGQVEVILQDLALPMGLVINGVTLHAKQIHLEKEPFKVQAPEPGTLEALVLAPNLADFLNKQAPGGLKDFKVELRDGKIHIQASIMIMKAVAVCTLRIQDETKLFVDLESVDVMGVGAKNMVQSQLDKINPVLDAADLPIEARLTGYEIADGRLIIRGTIYPTLK
;
A
#
# COMPACT_ATOMS: atom_id res chain seq x y z
N MET A 1 21.13 -18.93 52.98
CA MET A 1 21.58 -18.52 51.65
C MET A 1 20.55 -19.03 50.67
N VAL A 2 19.81 -18.14 50.01
CA VAL A 2 18.91 -18.53 48.92
C VAL A 2 19.81 -18.73 47.68
N PRO A 3 19.75 -19.87 46.98
CA PRO A 3 20.50 -20.04 45.75
C PRO A 3 19.95 -19.07 44.71
N PHE A 4 20.82 -18.25 44.11
CA PHE A 4 20.46 -17.51 42.91
C PHE A 4 20.36 -18.51 41.77
N GLU A 5 19.20 -18.59 41.13
CA GLU A 5 19.06 -19.34 39.88
C GLU A 5 20.00 -18.74 38.83
N PRO A 6 20.71 -19.56 38.06
CA PRO A 6 21.53 -19.07 36.95
C PRO A 6 20.60 -18.35 35.97
N VAL A 7 20.84 -17.05 35.76
CA VAL A 7 20.17 -16.27 34.72
C VAL A 7 20.48 -16.95 33.39
N GLU A 8 19.47 -17.52 32.74
CA GLU A 8 19.62 -18.09 31.40
C GLU A 8 20.25 -17.01 30.50
N GLN A 9 21.37 -17.34 29.85
CA GLN A 9 22.01 -16.40 28.94
C GLN A 9 21.02 -16.06 27.82
N PRO A 10 20.83 -14.78 27.49
CA PRO A 10 19.92 -14.39 26.42
C PRO A 10 20.30 -15.13 25.14
N GLN A 11 19.38 -15.94 24.61
CA GLN A 11 19.58 -16.60 23.33
C GLN A 11 19.47 -15.53 22.24
N SER A 12 20.62 -15.20 21.63
CA SER A 12 20.71 -14.25 20.53
C SER A 12 20.93 -14.98 19.20
N LEU A 13 20.31 -14.48 18.14
CA LEU A 13 20.50 -14.95 16.77
C LEU A 13 20.79 -13.76 15.85
N ASP A 14 21.91 -13.84 15.14
CA ASP A 14 22.26 -12.87 14.10
C ASP A 14 21.89 -13.42 12.72
N VAL A 15 21.11 -12.66 11.97
CA VAL A 15 20.64 -13.02 10.63
C VAL A 15 21.21 -12.04 9.61
N GLY A 16 22.02 -12.54 8.68
CA GLY A 16 22.67 -11.69 7.67
C GLY A 16 21.69 -10.96 6.76
N GLN A 17 20.65 -11.66 6.28
CA GLN A 17 19.61 -11.11 5.42
C GLN A 17 18.28 -11.82 5.67
N VAL A 18 17.20 -11.04 5.68
CA VAL A 18 15.83 -11.53 5.71
C VAL A 18 15.06 -10.97 4.53
N GLU A 19 14.29 -11.84 3.89
CA GLU A 19 13.29 -11.50 2.90
C GLU A 19 11.95 -12.09 3.35
N VAL A 20 10.92 -11.25 3.44
CA VAL A 20 9.55 -11.68 3.72
C VAL A 20 8.69 -11.31 2.52
N ILE A 21 7.98 -12.29 1.99
CA ILE A 21 7.06 -12.11 0.86
C ILE A 21 5.65 -12.44 1.33
N LEU A 22 4.77 -11.44 1.29
CA LEU A 22 3.34 -11.59 1.52
C LEU A 22 2.64 -11.54 0.17
N GLN A 23 1.69 -12.44 -0.07
CA GLN A 23 0.92 -12.50 -1.32
C GLN A 23 -0.56 -12.28 -1.03
N ASP A 24 -1.25 -11.63 -1.96
CA ASP A 24 -2.70 -11.38 -1.91
C ASP A 24 -3.17 -10.76 -0.58
N LEU A 25 -2.46 -9.73 -0.11
CA LEU A 25 -2.74 -9.04 1.14
C LEU A 25 -3.98 -8.15 0.99
N ALA A 26 -5.09 -8.55 1.63
CA ALA A 26 -6.30 -7.74 1.70
C ALA A 26 -6.19 -6.69 2.82
N LEU A 27 -6.26 -5.41 2.45
CA LEU A 27 -6.28 -4.29 3.39
C LEU A 27 -7.68 -4.13 4.02
N PRO A 28 -7.80 -3.50 5.21
CA PRO A 28 -9.10 -3.26 5.86
C PRO A 28 -10.11 -2.52 4.98
N MET A 29 -9.64 -1.63 4.11
CA MET A 29 -10.47 -0.91 3.14
C MET A 29 -10.99 -1.77 1.98
N GLY A 30 -10.45 -2.99 1.81
CA GLY A 30 -10.87 -3.96 0.78
C GLY A 30 -10.01 -3.99 -0.48
N LEU A 31 -8.98 -3.14 -0.57
CA LEU A 31 -7.96 -3.22 -1.63
C LEU A 31 -7.07 -4.45 -1.41
N VAL A 32 -6.79 -5.20 -2.47
CA VAL A 32 -5.88 -6.35 -2.42
C VAL A 32 -4.54 -5.97 -3.06
N ILE A 33 -3.48 -6.02 -2.27
CA ILE A 33 -2.10 -5.90 -2.74
C ILE A 33 -1.63 -7.28 -3.21
N ASN A 34 -1.15 -7.39 -4.45
CA ASN A 34 -0.74 -8.66 -5.05
C ASN A 34 0.49 -9.24 -4.37
N GLY A 35 1.44 -8.38 -4.00
CA GLY A 35 2.65 -8.80 -3.30
C GLY A 35 3.22 -7.69 -2.44
N VAL A 36 3.71 -8.02 -1.25
CA VAL A 36 4.55 -7.15 -0.44
C VAL A 36 5.85 -7.87 -0.16
N THR A 37 6.96 -7.29 -0.59
CA THR A 37 8.30 -7.80 -0.33
C THR A 37 8.99 -6.87 0.66
N LEU A 38 9.49 -7.46 1.74
CA LEU A 38 10.24 -6.79 2.79
C LEU A 38 11.66 -7.32 2.79
N HIS A 39 12.65 -6.44 2.74
CA HIS A 39 14.04 -6.83 2.88
C HIS A 39 14.68 -6.13 4.07
N ALA A 40 15.40 -6.88 4.88
CA ALA A 40 16.21 -6.34 5.96
C ALA A 40 17.55 -7.09 6.02
N LYS A 41 18.58 -6.42 6.56
CA LYS A 41 19.93 -6.96 6.68
C LYS A 41 20.39 -6.86 8.13
N GLN A 42 21.26 -7.78 8.52
CA GLN A 42 21.92 -7.78 9.83
C GLN A 42 20.92 -7.68 10.99
N ILE A 43 19.87 -8.51 10.96
CA ILE A 43 18.87 -8.52 12.03
C ILE A 43 19.46 -9.25 13.24
N HIS A 44 19.42 -8.58 14.39
CA HIS A 44 19.71 -9.15 15.69
C HIS A 44 18.40 -9.50 16.39
N LEU A 45 18.25 -10.76 16.76
CA LEU A 45 17.08 -11.28 17.46
C LEU A 45 17.51 -11.71 18.87
N GLU A 46 16.91 -11.11 19.90
CA GLU A 46 16.99 -11.59 21.28
C GLU A 46 15.70 -12.32 21.60
N LYS A 47 15.78 -13.49 22.24
CA LYS A 47 14.59 -14.27 22.59
C LYS A 47 13.87 -13.73 23.84
N GLU A 48 14.60 -13.24 24.83
CA GLU A 48 14.05 -12.89 26.16
C GLU A 48 14.67 -11.61 26.74
N PRO A 49 13.91 -10.49 26.79
CA PRO A 49 12.63 -10.28 26.12
C PRO A 49 12.78 -10.38 24.59
N PHE A 50 11.71 -10.74 23.87
CA PHE A 50 11.78 -10.80 22.41
C PHE A 50 12.08 -9.40 21.86
N LYS A 51 13.28 -9.22 21.28
CA LYS A 51 13.67 -7.98 20.61
C LYS A 51 14.12 -8.29 19.21
N VAL A 52 13.66 -7.48 18.27
CA VAL A 52 14.18 -7.42 16.91
C VAL A 52 14.90 -6.09 16.80
N GLN A 53 16.16 -6.11 16.38
CA GLN A 53 16.92 -4.91 16.07
C GLN A 53 17.56 -5.11 14.69
N ALA A 54 17.61 -4.04 13.90
CA ALA A 54 18.48 -4.00 12.73
C ALA A 54 19.26 -2.67 12.76
N PRO A 55 20.55 -2.67 12.44
CA PRO A 55 21.38 -1.47 12.44
C PRO A 55 20.97 -0.49 11.34
N GLU A 56 20.35 -1.01 10.28
CA GLU A 56 19.89 -0.24 9.12
C GLU A 56 18.40 -0.47 8.88
N PRO A 57 17.65 0.55 8.43
CA PRO A 57 16.28 0.35 7.97
C PRO A 57 16.22 -0.63 6.79
N GLY A 58 15.18 -1.45 6.76
CA GLY A 58 14.90 -2.32 5.63
C GLY A 58 14.18 -1.59 4.50
N THR A 59 13.90 -2.32 3.41
CA THR A 59 13.09 -1.83 2.29
C THR A 59 11.75 -2.57 2.23
N LEU A 60 10.74 -1.86 1.72
CA LEU A 60 9.42 -2.39 1.37
C LEU A 60 9.14 -2.10 -0.08
N GLU A 61 8.61 -3.11 -0.78
CA GLU A 61 8.03 -2.98 -2.10
C GLU A 61 6.63 -3.62 -2.10
N ALA A 62 5.60 -2.86 -2.47
CA ALA A 62 4.25 -3.36 -2.60
C ALA A 62 3.78 -3.26 -4.05
N LEU A 63 3.31 -4.36 -4.60
CA LEU A 63 2.82 -4.50 -5.97
C LEU A 63 1.30 -4.52 -5.98
N VAL A 64 0.71 -3.61 -6.76
CA VAL A 64 -0.72 -3.60 -7.06
C VAL A 64 -0.92 -3.66 -8.57
N LEU A 65 -1.68 -4.64 -9.05
CA LEU A 65 -2.01 -4.81 -10.45
C LEU A 65 -3.32 -4.08 -10.78
N ALA A 66 -3.43 -3.62 -12.04
CA ALA A 66 -4.62 -2.93 -12.53
C ALA A 66 -5.95 -3.69 -12.29
N PRO A 67 -6.04 -5.03 -12.46
CA PRO A 67 -7.26 -5.79 -12.18
C PRO A 67 -7.71 -5.68 -10.72
N ASN A 68 -6.78 -5.72 -9.76
CA ASN A 68 -7.10 -5.61 -8.34
C ASN A 68 -7.67 -4.22 -7.99
N LEU A 69 -7.16 -3.16 -8.62
CA LEU A 69 -7.72 -1.81 -8.49
C LEU A 69 -9.13 -1.73 -9.08
N ALA A 70 -9.34 -2.34 -10.25
CA ALA A 70 -10.66 -2.39 -10.88
C ALA A 70 -11.69 -3.14 -10.01
N ASP A 71 -11.30 -4.29 -9.45
CA ASP A 71 -12.14 -5.08 -8.55
C ASP A 71 -12.48 -4.32 -7.27
N PHE A 72 -11.50 -3.63 -6.69
CA PHE A 72 -11.71 -2.76 -5.53
C PHE A 72 -12.73 -1.66 -5.84
N LEU A 73 -12.58 -0.94 -6.95
CA LEU A 73 -13.51 0.13 -7.34
C LEU A 73 -14.91 -0.40 -7.66
N ASN A 74 -15.03 -1.56 -8.30
CA ASN A 74 -16.33 -2.20 -8.56
C ASN A 74 -17.04 -2.63 -7.28
N LYS A 75 -16.30 -3.08 -6.26
CA LYS A 75 -16.88 -3.41 -4.94
C LYS A 75 -17.34 -2.17 -4.18
N GLN A 76 -16.57 -1.08 -4.25
CA GLN A 76 -16.92 0.18 -3.59
C GLN A 76 -18.08 0.90 -4.31
N ALA A 77 -18.22 0.72 -5.63
CA ALA A 77 -19.23 1.34 -6.49
C ALA A 77 -19.48 2.84 -6.19
N PRO A 78 -18.42 3.66 -6.12
CA PRO A 78 -18.54 5.03 -5.63
C PRO A 78 -19.48 5.86 -6.50
N GLY A 79 -20.42 6.57 -5.87
CA GLY A 79 -21.38 7.43 -6.59
C GLY A 79 -22.28 6.68 -7.58
N GLY A 80 -22.45 5.36 -7.43
CA GLY A 80 -23.24 4.53 -8.35
C GLY A 80 -22.53 4.22 -9.67
N LEU A 81 -21.22 4.50 -9.76
CA LEU A 81 -20.37 4.06 -10.86
C LEU A 81 -20.16 2.54 -10.80
N LYS A 82 -20.06 1.91 -11.96
CA LYS A 82 -19.83 0.47 -12.11
C LYS A 82 -19.01 0.18 -13.37
N ASP A 83 -18.72 -1.09 -13.59
CA ASP A 83 -18.00 -1.59 -14.76
C ASP A 83 -16.62 -0.93 -14.90
N PHE A 84 -15.94 -0.75 -13.76
CA PHE A 84 -14.64 -0.12 -13.72
C PHE A 84 -13.62 -0.92 -14.51
N LYS A 85 -12.89 -0.23 -15.39
CA LYS A 85 -11.69 -0.70 -16.07
C LYS A 85 -10.55 0.22 -15.69
N VAL A 86 -9.47 -0.36 -15.21
CA VAL A 86 -8.28 0.38 -14.79
C VAL A 86 -7.13 -0.01 -15.73
N GLU A 87 -6.44 1.01 -16.23
CA GLU A 87 -5.17 0.87 -16.94
C GLU A 87 -4.11 1.69 -16.21
N LEU A 88 -2.94 1.08 -16.01
CA LEU A 88 -1.79 1.68 -15.34
C LEU A 88 -0.71 1.90 -16.40
N ARG A 89 -0.56 3.15 -16.86
CA ARG A 89 0.40 3.52 -17.92
C ARG A 89 0.81 4.98 -17.80
N ASP A 90 1.95 5.33 -18.39
CA ASP A 90 2.43 6.71 -18.50
C ASP A 90 2.52 7.44 -17.14
N GLY A 91 2.82 6.72 -16.06
CA GLY A 91 2.88 7.28 -14.70
C GLY A 91 1.50 7.60 -14.08
N LYS A 92 0.40 7.18 -14.71
CA LYS A 92 -0.98 7.55 -14.34
C LYS A 92 -1.92 6.37 -14.24
N ILE A 93 -3.03 6.60 -13.53
CA ILE A 93 -4.14 5.66 -13.41
C ILE A 93 -5.26 6.14 -14.36
N HIS A 94 -5.49 5.39 -15.42
CA HIS A 94 -6.60 5.63 -16.33
C HIS A 94 -7.78 4.76 -15.91
N ILE A 95 -8.90 5.40 -15.60
CA ILE A 95 -10.10 4.73 -15.10
C ILE A 95 -11.23 4.99 -16.08
N GLN A 96 -11.83 3.92 -16.60
CA GLN A 96 -13.10 3.99 -17.30
C GLN A 96 -14.18 3.38 -16.42
N ALA A 97 -15.34 4.03 -16.32
CA ALA A 97 -16.49 3.52 -15.59
C ALA A 97 -17.79 3.89 -16.31
N SER A 98 -18.89 3.28 -15.87
CA SER A 98 -20.24 3.55 -16.37
C SER A 98 -21.13 4.12 -15.28
N ILE A 99 -21.89 5.17 -15.62
CA ILE A 99 -22.92 5.77 -14.77
C ILE A 99 -24.23 5.81 -15.55
N MET A 100 -25.24 5.06 -15.10
CA MET A 100 -26.49 4.86 -15.84
C MET A 100 -26.23 4.45 -17.31
N ILE A 101 -26.51 5.34 -18.27
CA ILE A 101 -26.32 5.14 -19.72
C ILE A 101 -25.04 5.80 -20.26
N MET A 102 -24.27 6.50 -19.41
CA MET A 102 -23.08 7.27 -19.80
C MET A 102 -21.79 6.55 -19.40
N LYS A 103 -20.71 6.86 -20.13
CA LYS A 103 -19.34 6.48 -19.77
C LYS A 103 -18.61 7.67 -19.16
N ALA A 104 -17.81 7.38 -18.14
CA ALA A 104 -16.89 8.30 -17.52
C ALA A 104 -15.46 7.80 -17.76
N VAL A 105 -14.57 8.72 -18.13
CA VAL A 105 -13.14 8.47 -18.24
C VAL A 105 -12.43 9.43 -17.31
N ALA A 106 -11.65 8.92 -16.37
CA ALA A 106 -10.86 9.71 -15.45
C ALA A 106 -9.38 9.37 -15.60
N VAL A 107 -8.54 10.37 -15.41
CA VAL A 107 -7.09 10.21 -15.28
C VAL A 107 -6.71 10.72 -13.91
N CYS A 108 -6.07 9.86 -13.14
CA CYS A 108 -5.62 10.16 -11.79
C CYS A 108 -4.10 10.03 -11.67
N THR A 109 -3.54 10.81 -10.76
CA THR A 109 -2.15 10.72 -10.32
C THR A 109 -2.10 10.26 -8.88
N LEU A 110 -0.91 9.88 -8.42
CA LEU A 110 -0.68 9.50 -7.04
C LEU A 110 0.14 10.57 -6.32
N ARG A 111 -0.06 10.69 -5.01
CA ARG A 111 0.74 11.55 -4.15
C ARG A 111 0.98 10.87 -2.82
N ILE A 112 2.24 10.85 -2.39
CA ILE A 112 2.58 10.45 -1.02
C ILE A 112 2.45 11.68 -0.13
N GLN A 113 1.78 11.51 1.01
CA GLN A 113 1.61 12.53 2.03
C GLN A 113 2.16 12.03 3.36
N ASP A 114 2.93 12.88 4.03
CA ASP A 114 3.50 12.65 5.36
C ASP A 114 4.27 11.32 5.47
N GLU A 115 4.91 10.90 4.37
CA GLU A 115 5.66 9.63 4.26
C GLU A 115 4.86 8.37 4.64
N THR A 116 3.54 8.43 4.77
CA THR A 116 2.73 7.35 5.35
C THR A 116 1.50 7.04 4.52
N LYS A 117 0.95 8.03 3.82
CA LYS A 117 -0.32 7.89 3.11
C LYS A 117 -0.13 8.04 1.61
N LEU A 118 -0.76 7.16 0.84
CA LEU A 118 -0.88 7.29 -0.61
C LEU A 118 -2.27 7.82 -0.96
N PHE A 119 -2.30 8.96 -1.64
CA PHE A 119 -3.50 9.61 -2.14
C PHE A 119 -3.62 9.43 -3.65
N VAL A 120 -4.86 9.37 -4.12
CA VAL A 120 -5.21 9.47 -5.53
C VAL A 120 -5.77 10.85 -5.79
N ASP A 121 -5.13 11.60 -6.67
CA ASP A 121 -5.54 12.95 -7.06
C ASP A 121 -6.16 12.91 -8.48
N LEU A 122 -7.31 13.57 -8.68
CA LEU A 122 -7.97 13.63 -9.99
C LEU A 122 -7.31 14.68 -10.88
N GLU A 123 -6.68 14.25 -11.96
CA GLU A 123 -6.09 15.16 -12.94
C GLU A 123 -7.16 15.67 -13.91
N SER A 124 -7.88 14.74 -14.54
CA SER A 124 -8.95 15.06 -15.48
C SER A 124 -10.08 14.04 -15.41
N VAL A 125 -11.28 14.49 -15.80
CA VAL A 125 -12.42 13.61 -16.02
C VAL A 125 -13.21 14.12 -17.21
N ASP A 126 -13.62 13.19 -18.07
CA ASP A 126 -14.55 13.41 -19.16
C ASP A 126 -15.79 12.52 -18.95
N VAL A 127 -16.94 13.16 -18.91
CA VAL A 127 -18.26 12.53 -18.87
C VAL A 127 -19.09 13.24 -19.92
N MET A 128 -19.36 12.56 -21.04
CA MET A 128 -20.01 13.08 -22.25
C MET A 128 -20.88 14.35 -22.06
N GLY A 129 -20.24 15.52 -22.08
CA GLY A 129 -20.91 16.83 -22.06
C GLY A 129 -21.36 17.39 -20.70
N VAL A 130 -21.07 16.73 -19.57
CA VAL A 130 -21.46 17.19 -18.22
C VAL A 130 -20.23 17.39 -17.35
N GLY A 131 -20.14 18.56 -16.70
CA GLY A 131 -19.10 18.86 -15.72
C GLY A 131 -19.23 17.99 -14.46
N ALA A 132 -18.70 16.76 -14.51
CA ALA A 132 -18.78 15.78 -13.43
C ALA A 132 -17.56 15.79 -12.50
N LYS A 133 -16.61 16.72 -12.69
CA LYS A 133 -15.36 16.81 -11.92
C LYS A 133 -15.59 16.84 -10.41
N ASN A 134 -16.47 17.71 -9.93
CA ASN A 134 -16.73 17.84 -8.49
C ASN A 134 -17.38 16.58 -7.91
N MET A 135 -18.24 15.91 -8.68
CA MET A 135 -18.86 14.67 -8.25
C MET A 135 -17.82 13.56 -8.11
N VAL A 136 -16.97 13.36 -9.12
CA VAL A 136 -15.91 12.34 -9.08
C VAL A 136 -14.88 12.66 -8.00
N GLN A 137 -14.49 13.91 -7.85
CA GLN A 137 -13.61 14.37 -6.78
C GLN A 137 -14.19 14.01 -5.40
N SER A 138 -15.47 14.32 -5.15
CA SER A 138 -16.11 14.02 -3.85
C SER A 138 -16.17 12.52 -3.52
N GLN A 139 -16.10 11.65 -4.52
CA GLN A 139 -16.02 10.20 -4.28
C GLN A 139 -14.58 9.76 -4.04
N LEU A 140 -13.62 10.32 -4.78
CA LEU A 140 -12.19 10.09 -4.55
C LEU A 140 -11.79 10.51 -3.13
N ASP A 141 -12.30 11.65 -2.67
CA ASP A 141 -12.03 12.15 -1.31
C ASP A 141 -12.50 11.20 -0.21
N LYS A 142 -13.52 10.36 -0.46
CA LYS A 142 -14.03 9.37 0.50
C LYS A 142 -13.19 8.12 0.60
N ILE A 143 -12.49 7.77 -0.48
CA ILE A 143 -11.62 6.58 -0.51
C ILE A 143 -10.16 6.94 -0.22
N ASN A 144 -9.85 8.24 -0.12
CA ASN A 144 -8.53 8.73 0.21
C ASN A 144 -8.32 8.74 1.74
N PRO A 145 -7.14 8.34 2.24
CA PRO A 145 -6.03 7.75 1.48
C PRO A 145 -6.34 6.32 1.01
N VAL A 146 -5.79 5.92 -0.14
CA VAL A 146 -5.97 4.56 -0.70
C VAL A 146 -5.01 3.53 -0.12
N LEU A 147 -4.02 4.00 0.65
CA LEU A 147 -3.13 3.18 1.46
C LEU A 147 -2.64 4.06 2.62
N ASP A 148 -2.67 3.52 3.83
CA ASP A 148 -1.98 4.07 4.99
C ASP A 148 -0.96 3.05 5.49
N ALA A 149 0.32 3.45 5.58
CA ALA A 149 1.38 2.61 6.11
C ALA A 149 1.14 2.21 7.57
N ALA A 150 0.30 2.95 8.31
CA ALA A 150 -0.11 2.59 9.65
C ALA A 150 -0.98 1.32 9.70
N ASP A 151 -1.65 0.96 8.59
CA ASP A 151 -2.45 -0.26 8.47
C ASP A 151 -1.58 -1.51 8.20
N LEU A 152 -0.28 -1.31 7.92
CA LEU A 152 0.66 -2.42 7.76
C LEU A 152 1.08 -2.97 9.13
N PRO A 153 1.37 -4.28 9.24
CA PRO A 153 1.79 -4.92 10.48
C PRO A 153 3.23 -4.56 10.91
N ILE A 154 3.85 -3.59 10.24
CA ILE A 154 5.23 -3.17 10.39
C ILE A 154 5.32 -1.66 10.28
N GLU A 155 6.23 -1.03 11.02
CA GLU A 155 6.48 0.40 10.88
C GLU A 155 7.14 0.67 9.53
N ALA A 156 6.39 1.31 8.62
CA ALA A 156 6.84 1.63 7.28
C ALA A 156 6.68 3.12 6.97
N ARG A 157 7.58 3.64 6.15
CA ARG A 157 7.49 4.97 5.54
C ARG A 157 7.54 4.84 4.03
N LEU A 158 6.54 5.37 3.34
CA LEU A 158 6.45 5.41 1.89
C LEU A 158 7.46 6.45 1.36
N THR A 159 8.33 6.02 0.45
CA THR A 159 9.39 6.85 -0.14
C THR A 159 9.17 7.15 -1.61
N GLY A 160 8.35 6.35 -2.30
CA GLY A 160 8.06 6.56 -3.71
C GLY A 160 7.03 5.60 -4.26
N TYR A 161 6.65 5.84 -5.50
CA TYR A 161 5.84 4.91 -6.27
C TYR A 161 6.24 4.97 -7.75
N GLU A 162 5.85 3.95 -8.49
CA GLU A 162 6.07 3.86 -9.93
C GLU A 162 4.86 3.19 -10.58
N ILE A 163 4.39 3.76 -11.68
CA ILE A 163 3.30 3.22 -12.49
C ILE A 163 3.85 2.94 -13.89
N ALA A 164 3.98 1.66 -14.22
CA ALA A 164 4.49 1.19 -15.51
C ALA A 164 3.94 -0.21 -15.80
N ASP A 165 3.86 -0.61 -17.07
CA ASP A 165 3.54 -1.99 -17.47
C ASP A 165 2.29 -2.63 -16.82
N GLY A 166 1.23 -1.86 -16.56
CA GLY A 166 0.02 -2.40 -15.94
C GLY A 166 0.11 -2.66 -14.42
N ARG A 167 1.19 -2.18 -13.77
CA ARG A 167 1.45 -2.33 -12.33
C ARG A 167 1.74 -0.99 -11.65
N LEU A 168 1.39 -0.94 -10.38
CA LEU A 168 1.77 0.10 -9.42
C LEU A 168 2.72 -0.55 -8.42
N ILE A 169 3.95 -0.04 -8.36
CA ILE A 169 4.95 -0.41 -7.37
C ILE A 169 5.04 0.72 -6.36
N ILE A 170 4.79 0.43 -5.09
CA ILE A 170 4.92 1.37 -3.99
C ILE A 170 6.18 0.99 -3.21
N ARG A 171 7.06 1.95 -2.97
CA ARG A 171 8.34 1.75 -2.29
C ARG A 171 8.34 2.43 -0.94
N GLY A 172 9.01 1.81 0.01
CA GLY A 172 9.15 2.34 1.35
C GLY A 172 10.37 1.82 2.08
N THR A 173 10.54 2.39 3.26
CA THR A 173 11.55 2.02 4.25
C THR A 173 10.85 1.42 5.45
N ILE A 174 11.36 0.31 5.97
CA ILE A 174 10.80 -0.35 7.16
C ILE A 174 11.75 -0.22 8.33
N TYR A 175 11.19 0.02 9.50
CA TYR A 175 11.95 0.15 10.72
C TYR A 175 11.73 -1.11 11.57
N PRO A 176 12.80 -1.71 12.11
CA PRO A 176 12.75 -2.92 12.93
C PRO A 176 12.22 -2.60 14.34
N THR A 177 11.08 -1.92 14.42
CA THR A 177 10.31 -1.70 15.63
C THR A 177 8.95 -2.34 15.39
N LEU A 178 8.68 -3.44 16.07
CA LEU A 178 7.33 -3.99 16.15
C LEU A 178 6.48 -2.98 16.95
N LYS A 179 5.36 -2.56 16.37
CA LYS A 179 4.33 -1.80 17.10
C LYS A 179 3.67 -2.67 18.16
#